data_AF-A0A6J8EZA7-F1
#
_entry.id   AF-A0A6J8EZA7-F1
#
_cell.length_a   1.000
_cell.length_b   1.000
_cell.length_c   1.000
_cell.angle_alpha   90.00
_cell.angle_beta   90.00
_cell.angle_gamma   90.00
#
_symmetry.space_group_name_H-M   'P 1'
#
loop_
_entity.id
_entity.type
_entity.pdbx_description
1 polymer ?
#
loop_
_entity_poly.entity_id
_entity_poly.type
_entity_poly.pdbx_seq_one_letter_code
_entity_poly.pdbx_strand_id
1 'polypeptide(L)'
;MISIVTFNCNGLRDQQKRDCVFTLFNDRRYDVIFLQETHWDDVFADRINKSNTIWNGDIFYCNKNDIHNTGGVAIMIRKNIVEKSKEVQKFYGRFLHLTVDINGKNIDLFNIYAPNPLQERFDFFQNIHSKIKILNNAVVSGDFNTSLGALDRDGKISHREDKAVCALKSIINDNVLCDVYRKRNPRVSVFSRKQIVENNLRQSRIDFHLISLSLKPFVKNIYHNDSSFSDHSFVSMILDFRNVETGPGLWILNNQLLDDEVFIENIKKIIQEEVYSDFIF
;
A
#
# COMPACT_ATOMS: atom_id res chain seq x y z
N MET A 1 -17.39 -4.62 -5.01
CA MET A 1 -16.06 -4.40 -5.59
C MET A 1 -15.54 -3.08 -5.08
N ILE A 2 -14.24 -2.99 -4.81
CA ILE A 2 -13.55 -1.79 -4.38
C ILE A 2 -12.33 -1.65 -5.29
N SER A 3 -12.23 -0.54 -6.01
CA SER A 3 -11.10 -0.22 -6.86
C SER A 3 -10.09 0.64 -6.10
N ILE A 4 -8.88 0.11 -5.94
CA ILE A 4 -7.78 0.75 -5.22
C ILE A 4 -6.70 1.14 -6.23
N VAL A 5 -6.05 2.29 -6.03
CA VAL A 5 -4.90 2.72 -6.82
C VAL A 5 -3.84 3.38 -5.95
N THR A 6 -2.56 3.19 -6.28
CA THR A 6 -1.46 3.99 -5.75
C THR A 6 -0.75 4.73 -6.88
N PHE A 7 -0.32 5.96 -6.60
CA PHE A 7 0.33 6.84 -7.56
C PHE A 7 1.24 7.86 -6.88
N ASN A 8 2.55 7.73 -7.13
CA ASN A 8 3.49 8.82 -6.86
C ASN A 8 3.29 9.90 -7.93
N CYS A 9 2.71 11.00 -7.51
CA CYS A 9 2.23 12.04 -8.40
C CYS A 9 3.29 13.09 -8.73
N ASN A 10 4.43 13.12 -8.04
CA ASN A 10 5.49 14.13 -8.21
C ASN A 10 4.90 15.55 -8.32
N GLY A 11 4.14 15.93 -7.29
CA GLY A 11 3.48 17.22 -7.12
C GLY A 11 2.10 17.33 -7.76
N LEU A 12 1.13 17.81 -6.96
CA LEU A 12 -0.24 18.13 -7.40
C LEU A 12 -0.66 19.57 -7.05
N ARG A 13 0.30 20.48 -6.85
CA ARG A 13 0.02 21.91 -6.65
C ARG A 13 -0.44 22.60 -7.94
N ASP A 14 0.15 22.21 -9.07
CA ASP A 14 -0.26 22.71 -10.39
C ASP A 14 -1.73 22.37 -10.66
N GLN A 15 -2.52 23.39 -11.02
CA GLN A 15 -3.97 23.25 -11.19
C GLN A 15 -4.30 22.34 -12.38
N GLN A 16 -3.66 22.54 -13.53
CA GLN A 16 -3.97 21.79 -14.75
C GLN A 16 -3.67 20.31 -14.56
N LYS A 17 -2.47 19.96 -14.07
CA LYS A 17 -2.08 18.60 -13.75
C LYS A 17 -3.05 17.98 -12.74
N ARG A 18 -3.39 18.70 -11.67
CA ARG A 18 -4.31 18.19 -10.64
C ARG A 18 -5.70 17.90 -11.21
N ASP A 19 -6.25 18.81 -12.00
CA ASP A 19 -7.59 18.63 -12.58
C ASP A 19 -7.63 17.43 -13.54
N CYS A 20 -6.60 17.25 -14.36
CA CYS A 20 -6.48 16.07 -15.22
C CYS A 20 -6.37 14.77 -14.41
N VAL A 21 -5.55 14.76 -13.35
CA VAL A 21 -5.37 13.57 -12.49
C VAL A 21 -6.66 13.23 -11.74
N PHE A 22 -7.34 14.22 -11.17
CA PHE A 22 -8.59 14.01 -10.43
C PHE A 22 -9.74 13.60 -11.36
N THR A 23 -9.81 14.17 -12.57
CA THR A 23 -10.75 13.73 -13.60
C THR A 23 -10.52 12.26 -13.95
N LEU A 24 -9.27 11.85 -14.16
CA LEU A 24 -8.92 10.45 -14.41
C LEU A 24 -9.36 9.54 -13.24
N PHE A 25 -9.20 9.98 -12.00
CA PHE A 25 -9.66 9.22 -10.84
C PHE A 25 -11.18 9.06 -10.80
N ASN A 26 -11.92 10.09 -11.19
CA ASN A 26 -13.37 10.05 -11.29
C ASN A 26 -13.83 9.13 -12.42
N ASP A 27 -13.24 9.26 -13.62
CA ASP A 27 -13.58 8.49 -14.82
C ASP A 27 -13.29 6.99 -14.64
N ARG A 28 -12.14 6.65 -14.04
CA ARG A 28 -11.79 5.26 -13.72
C ARG A 28 -12.51 4.71 -12.49
N ARG A 29 -13.31 5.53 -11.82
CA ARG A 29 -14.09 5.18 -10.63
C ARG A 29 -13.23 4.55 -9.52
N TYR A 30 -12.05 5.12 -9.24
CA TYR A 30 -11.25 4.67 -8.11
C TYR A 30 -11.94 5.04 -6.79
N ASP A 31 -11.98 4.07 -5.87
CA ASP A 31 -12.68 4.16 -4.58
C ASP A 31 -11.73 4.56 -3.45
N VAL A 32 -10.51 4.00 -3.47
CA VAL A 32 -9.43 4.33 -2.53
C VAL A 32 -8.17 4.66 -3.31
N ILE A 33 -7.60 5.84 -3.09
CA ILE A 33 -6.46 6.36 -3.83
C ILE A 33 -5.34 6.70 -2.85
N PHE A 34 -4.19 6.06 -3.02
CA PHE A 34 -2.96 6.34 -2.29
C PHE A 34 -2.09 7.28 -3.14
N LEU A 35 -1.80 8.48 -2.64
CA LEU A 35 -0.94 9.47 -3.30
C LEU A 35 0.36 9.66 -2.54
N GLN A 36 1.47 9.73 -3.27
CA GLN A 36 2.80 10.09 -2.76
C GLN A 36 3.33 11.31 -3.50
N GLU A 37 4.21 12.08 -2.85
CA GLU A 37 4.74 13.35 -3.36
C GLU A 37 3.65 14.35 -3.73
N THR A 38 2.64 14.53 -2.86
CA THR A 38 1.55 15.48 -3.13
C THR A 38 2.05 16.92 -3.27
N HIS A 39 3.11 17.27 -2.55
CA HIS A 39 3.67 18.62 -2.43
C HIS A 39 2.70 19.64 -1.86
N TRP A 40 1.72 19.18 -1.09
CA TRP A 40 0.74 20.04 -0.43
C TRP A 40 1.29 20.58 0.90
N ASP A 41 0.80 21.75 1.28
CA ASP A 41 0.80 22.22 2.66
C ASP A 41 -0.61 22.02 3.25
N ASP A 42 -0.73 22.15 4.57
CA ASP A 42 -2.00 21.90 5.27
C ASP A 42 -3.12 22.83 4.81
N VAL A 43 -2.81 24.10 4.53
CA VAL A 43 -3.78 25.09 4.05
C VAL A 43 -4.36 24.66 2.70
N PHE A 44 -3.49 24.22 1.79
CA PHE A 44 -3.86 23.76 0.48
C PHE A 44 -4.66 22.45 0.54
N ALA A 45 -4.21 21.49 1.37
CA ALA A 45 -4.88 20.21 1.55
C ALA A 45 -6.29 20.39 2.14
N ASP A 46 -6.45 21.23 3.16
CA ASP A 46 -7.75 21.57 3.76
C ASP A 46 -8.71 22.19 2.75
N ARG A 47 -8.20 23.06 1.88
CA ARG A 47 -9.02 23.70 0.84
C ARG A 47 -9.54 22.67 -0.17
N ILE A 48 -8.71 21.71 -0.58
CA ILE A 48 -9.14 20.64 -1.48
C ILE A 48 -10.14 19.72 -0.78
N ASN A 49 -9.86 19.35 0.47
CA ASN A 49 -10.71 18.45 1.24
C ASN A 49 -12.13 19.03 1.46
N LYS A 50 -12.25 20.35 1.64
CA LYS A 50 -13.55 21.04 1.75
C LYS A 50 -14.27 21.21 0.41
N SER A 51 -13.59 20.96 -0.71
CA SER A 51 -14.13 21.16 -2.05
C SER A 51 -14.74 19.88 -2.62
N ASN A 52 -16.05 19.74 -2.46
CA ASN A 52 -16.83 18.63 -3.06
C ASN A 52 -16.82 18.64 -4.59
N THR A 53 -16.37 19.72 -5.23
CA THR A 53 -16.26 19.84 -6.69
C THR A 53 -14.95 19.26 -7.22
N ILE A 54 -13.87 19.29 -6.43
CA ILE A 54 -12.58 18.72 -6.82
C ILE A 54 -12.60 17.22 -6.55
N TRP A 55 -13.01 16.81 -5.35
CA TRP A 55 -13.15 15.41 -4.96
C TRP A 55 -14.43 15.22 -4.17
N ASN A 56 -15.24 14.22 -4.56
CA ASN A 56 -16.45 13.86 -3.84
C ASN A 56 -16.15 12.70 -2.88
N GLY A 57 -15.63 13.03 -1.70
CA GLY A 57 -15.23 12.09 -0.68
C GLY A 57 -14.24 12.72 0.30
N ASP A 58 -13.63 11.88 1.14
CA ASP A 58 -12.73 12.33 2.19
C ASP A 58 -11.27 12.26 1.74
N ILE A 59 -10.46 13.22 2.19
CA ILE A 59 -9.01 13.23 2.00
C ILE A 59 -8.33 13.25 3.36
N PHE A 60 -7.56 12.20 3.63
CA PHE A 60 -6.65 12.12 4.76
C PHE A 60 -5.24 12.37 4.26
N TYR A 61 -4.45 13.15 4.99
CA TYR A 61 -3.12 13.52 4.52
C TYR A 61 -2.11 13.65 5.65
N CYS A 62 -0.85 13.46 5.26
CA CYS A 62 0.31 13.80 6.05
C CYS A 62 1.23 14.60 5.15
N ASN A 63 1.37 15.89 5.44
CA ASN A 63 2.30 16.77 4.73
C ASN A 63 3.63 16.80 5.49
N LYS A 64 4.71 17.11 4.77
CA LYS A 64 6.02 17.33 5.39
C LYS A 64 6.12 18.72 6.03
N ASN A 65 5.35 19.68 5.52
CA ASN A 65 5.33 21.09 5.95
C ASN A 65 6.73 21.72 6.01
N ASP A 66 7.58 21.42 5.02
CA ASP A 66 8.88 22.07 4.87
C ASP A 66 8.79 23.26 3.91
N ILE A 67 9.84 24.11 3.91
CA ILE A 67 9.86 25.36 3.15
C ILE A 67 9.74 25.15 1.63
N HIS A 68 10.09 23.94 1.15
CA HIS A 68 10.07 23.56 -0.26
C HIS A 68 8.80 22.78 -0.64
N ASN A 69 7.90 22.51 0.30
CA ASN A 69 6.71 21.67 0.12
C ASN A 69 7.02 20.34 -0.58
N THR A 70 8.05 19.63 -0.13
CA THR A 70 8.47 18.36 -0.74
C THR A 70 7.82 17.16 -0.05
N GLY A 71 7.65 16.06 -0.78
CA GLY A 71 7.00 14.85 -0.27
C GLY A 71 5.51 15.04 0.01
N GLY A 72 5.03 14.47 1.11
CA GLY A 72 3.61 14.44 1.44
C GLY A 72 2.93 13.19 0.89
N VAL A 73 2.02 12.64 1.69
CA VAL A 73 1.20 11.48 1.33
C VAL A 73 -0.26 11.77 1.64
N ALA A 74 -1.16 11.23 0.82
CA ALA A 74 -2.60 11.31 1.05
C ALA A 74 -3.31 9.99 0.74
N ILE A 75 -4.37 9.69 1.48
CA ILE A 75 -5.33 8.65 1.15
C ILE A 75 -6.66 9.34 0.89
N MET A 76 -7.16 9.22 -0.34
CA MET A 76 -8.47 9.74 -0.72
C MET A 76 -9.47 8.59 -0.79
N ILE A 77 -10.63 8.77 -0.19
CA ILE A 77 -11.70 7.78 -0.15
C ILE A 77 -12.93 8.39 -0.79
N ARG A 78 -13.48 7.72 -1.80
CA ARG A 78 -14.68 8.19 -2.49
C ARG A 78 -15.88 8.13 -1.54
N LYS A 79 -16.78 9.09 -1.66
CA LYS A 79 -17.98 9.18 -0.83
C LYS A 79 -18.79 7.86 -0.86
N ASN A 80 -19.30 7.45 0.30
CA ASN A 80 -20.12 6.26 0.52
C ASN A 80 -19.40 4.91 0.26
N ILE A 81 -18.07 4.89 0.14
CA ILE A 81 -17.30 3.64 0.03
C ILE A 81 -17.03 3.02 1.40
N VAL A 82 -16.77 3.86 2.40
CA VAL A 82 -16.50 3.45 3.78
C VAL A 82 -17.66 3.86 4.67
N GLU A 83 -18.01 3.00 5.62
CA GLU A 83 -19.01 3.31 6.66
C GLU A 83 -18.39 4.15 7.76
N LYS A 84 -17.14 3.82 8.12
CA LYS A 84 -16.34 4.49 9.13
C LYS A 84 -14.89 4.55 8.69
N SER A 85 -14.21 5.60 9.09
CA SER A 85 -12.76 5.76 8.89
C SER A 85 -12.15 6.43 10.11
N LYS A 86 -10.97 5.98 10.51
CA LYS A 86 -10.20 6.55 11.60
C LYS A 86 -8.75 6.73 11.19
N GLU A 87 -8.23 7.95 11.30
CA GLU A 87 -6.78 8.17 11.23
C GLU A 87 -6.13 7.59 12.49
N VAL A 88 -5.17 6.69 12.30
CA VAL A 88 -4.49 6.01 13.39
C VAL A 88 -3.13 6.64 13.67
N GLN A 89 -2.34 6.83 12.61
CA GLN A 89 -0.99 7.37 12.74
C GLN A 89 -0.51 7.97 11.42
N LYS A 90 0.35 8.98 11.53
CA LYS A 90 1.04 9.58 10.38
C LYS A 90 2.43 10.04 10.75
N PHE A 91 3.35 10.09 9.79
CA PHE A 91 4.77 10.36 10.06
C PHE A 91 5.46 11.11 8.93
N TYR A 92 5.97 12.31 9.25
CA TYR A 92 6.89 13.14 8.45
C TYR A 92 6.57 13.25 6.94
N GLY A 93 5.30 13.30 6.58
CA GLY A 93 4.87 13.40 5.18
C GLY A 93 5.22 12.19 4.31
N ARG A 94 5.47 11.03 4.93
CA ARG A 94 5.93 9.80 4.25
C ARG A 94 5.12 8.56 4.58
N PHE A 95 4.29 8.63 5.62
CA PHE A 95 3.49 7.50 6.06
C PHE A 95 2.16 7.97 6.61
N LEU A 96 1.10 7.28 6.22
CA LEU A 96 -0.26 7.50 6.70
C LEU A 96 -0.96 6.16 6.89
N HIS A 97 -1.54 5.95 8.07
CA HIS A 97 -2.31 4.76 8.42
C HIS A 97 -3.73 5.16 8.77
N LEU A 98 -4.69 4.58 8.06
CA LEU A 98 -6.11 4.66 8.36
C LEU A 98 -6.66 3.27 8.61
N THR A 99 -7.58 3.14 9.57
CA THR A 99 -8.46 1.98 9.64
C THR A 99 -9.81 2.37 9.09
N VAL A 100 -10.35 1.58 8.15
CA VAL A 100 -11.65 1.83 7.53
C VAL A 100 -12.56 0.62 7.64
N ASP A 101 -13.87 0.87 7.68
CA ASP A 101 -14.90 -0.16 7.60
C ASP A 101 -15.49 -0.17 6.20
N ILE A 102 -15.31 -1.30 5.49
CA ILE A 102 -15.85 -1.53 4.15
C ILE A 102 -16.71 -2.80 4.17
N ASN A 103 -18.04 -2.61 4.11
CA ASN A 103 -19.03 -3.69 4.17
C ASN A 103 -18.87 -4.58 5.42
N GLY A 104 -18.81 -3.95 6.61
CA GLY A 104 -18.62 -4.61 7.89
C GLY A 104 -17.25 -5.29 8.09
N LYS A 105 -16.24 -4.91 7.30
CA LYS A 105 -14.86 -5.41 7.43
C LYS A 105 -13.93 -4.25 7.74
N ASN A 106 -13.27 -4.33 8.89
CA ASN A 106 -12.17 -3.44 9.22
C ASN A 106 -10.96 -3.79 8.34
N ILE A 107 -10.44 -2.78 7.63
CA ILE A 107 -9.27 -2.87 6.76
C ILE A 107 -8.32 -1.72 7.11
N ASP A 108 -7.06 -2.06 7.38
CA ASP A 108 -6.01 -1.08 7.59
C ASP A 108 -5.40 -0.68 6.23
N LEU A 109 -5.35 0.62 5.98
CA LEU A 109 -4.80 1.24 4.79
C LEU A 109 -3.52 1.97 5.18
N PHE A 110 -2.39 1.53 4.64
CA PHE A 110 -1.10 2.15 4.87
C PHE A 110 -0.58 2.75 3.56
N ASN A 111 -0.39 4.07 3.53
CA ASN A 111 0.30 4.77 2.45
C ASN A 111 1.77 4.95 2.81
N ILE A 112 2.68 4.49 1.96
CA ILE A 112 4.14 4.59 2.15
C ILE A 112 4.77 5.43 1.03
N TYR A 113 5.64 6.35 1.43
CA TYR A 113 6.60 7.03 0.56
C TYR A 113 8.01 6.97 1.17
N ALA A 114 8.73 5.90 0.85
CA ALA A 114 10.04 5.65 1.44
C ALA A 114 11.11 6.62 0.91
N PRO A 115 12.11 7.03 1.71
CA PRO A 115 13.22 7.87 1.24
C PRO A 115 14.08 7.24 0.13
N ASN A 116 14.71 8.09 -0.69
CA ASN A 116 15.67 7.68 -1.72
C ASN A 116 17.06 7.30 -1.17
N PRO A 117 17.66 8.03 -0.21
CA PRO A 117 18.96 7.64 0.34
C PRO A 117 18.88 6.30 1.08
N LEU A 118 19.85 5.40 0.85
CA LEU A 118 19.82 4.04 1.38
C LEU A 118 19.71 3.99 2.91
N GLN A 119 20.48 4.83 3.62
CA GLN A 119 20.47 4.87 5.08
C GLN A 119 19.09 5.34 5.60
N GLU A 120 18.60 6.46 5.11
CA GLU A 120 17.28 6.99 5.48
C GLU A 120 16.15 6.01 5.17
N ARG A 121 16.23 5.31 4.03
CA ARG A 121 15.24 4.30 3.64
C ARG A 121 15.24 3.11 4.61
N PHE A 122 16.43 2.65 5.00
CA PHE A 122 16.56 1.58 5.97
C PHE A 122 15.98 1.99 7.33
N ASP A 123 16.35 3.16 7.84
CA ASP A 123 15.86 3.67 9.13
C ASP A 123 14.35 3.90 9.10
N PHE A 124 13.81 4.37 7.97
CA PHE A 124 12.38 4.49 7.74
C PHE A 124 11.68 3.13 7.84
N PHE A 125 12.18 2.09 7.16
CA PHE A 125 11.60 0.75 7.25
C PHE A 125 11.66 0.18 8.66
N GLN A 126 12.78 0.32 9.37
CA GLN A 126 12.87 -0.08 10.78
C GLN A 126 11.83 0.63 11.65
N ASN A 127 11.63 1.93 11.43
CA ASN A 127 10.67 2.72 12.18
C ASN A 127 9.23 2.25 11.93
N ILE A 128 8.82 2.11 10.66
CA ILE A 128 7.45 1.67 10.35
C ILE A 128 7.22 0.20 10.71
N HIS A 129 8.26 -0.64 10.76
CA HIS A 129 8.11 -2.05 11.13
C HIS A 129 7.50 -2.20 12.53
N SER A 130 7.95 -1.42 13.50
CA SER A 130 7.37 -1.42 14.86
C SER A 130 5.93 -0.89 14.93
N LYS A 131 5.49 -0.16 13.89
CA LYS A 131 4.20 0.53 13.82
C LYS A 131 3.15 -0.20 12.99
N ILE A 132 3.58 -1.05 12.07
CA ILE A 132 2.71 -1.90 11.26
C ILE A 132 2.55 -3.20 12.06
N LYS A 133 1.44 -3.29 12.79
CA LYS A 133 0.97 -4.51 13.45
C LYS A 133 -0.35 -4.91 12.81
N ILE A 134 -0.28 -5.76 11.81
CA ILE A 134 -1.47 -6.16 11.05
C ILE A 134 -2.11 -7.35 11.75
N LEU A 135 -3.28 -7.12 12.35
CA LEU A 135 -4.03 -8.17 13.04
C LEU A 135 -4.98 -8.93 12.09
N ASN A 136 -5.47 -8.29 11.02
CA ASN A 136 -6.47 -8.89 10.13
C ASN A 136 -6.25 -8.53 8.65
N ASN A 137 -6.99 -7.54 8.15
CA ASN A 137 -6.99 -7.14 6.74
C ASN A 137 -6.18 -5.87 6.57
N ALA A 138 -5.18 -5.88 5.71
CA ALA A 138 -4.38 -4.71 5.45
C ALA A 138 -4.02 -4.56 3.98
N VAL A 139 -3.99 -3.31 3.53
CA VAL A 139 -3.49 -2.88 2.23
C VAL A 139 -2.36 -1.87 2.48
N VAL A 140 -1.12 -2.31 2.30
CA VAL A 140 0.08 -1.50 2.40
C VAL A 140 0.52 -1.14 0.99
N SER A 141 0.39 0.13 0.62
CA SER A 141 0.55 0.60 -0.75
C SER A 141 1.39 1.87 -0.80
N GLY A 142 2.10 2.06 -1.91
CA GLY A 142 2.84 3.29 -2.12
C GLY A 142 4.08 3.11 -2.96
N ASP A 143 4.97 4.08 -2.83
CA ASP A 143 6.30 4.09 -3.40
C ASP A 143 7.31 3.69 -2.32
N PHE A 144 7.87 2.49 -2.48
CA PHE A 144 8.81 1.91 -1.54
C PHE A 144 10.25 2.33 -1.84
N ASN A 145 10.52 3.04 -2.95
CA ASN A 145 11.87 3.38 -3.43
C ASN A 145 12.87 2.20 -3.40
N THR A 146 12.34 0.98 -3.53
CA THR A 146 13.08 -0.27 -3.45
C THR A 146 12.36 -1.33 -4.29
N SER A 147 13.13 -2.17 -4.95
CA SER A 147 12.65 -3.31 -5.73
C SER A 147 12.83 -4.60 -4.93
N LEU A 148 11.86 -5.52 -4.99
CA LEU A 148 11.87 -6.75 -4.19
C LEU A 148 12.61 -7.93 -4.84
N GLY A 149 12.89 -7.85 -6.15
CA GLY A 149 13.65 -8.88 -6.85
C GLY A 149 14.30 -8.40 -8.14
N ALA A 150 15.01 -9.30 -8.82
CA ALA A 150 15.73 -8.98 -10.04
C ALA A 150 14.82 -8.56 -11.21
N LEU A 151 13.64 -9.21 -11.35
CA LEU A 151 12.67 -8.89 -12.40
C LEU A 151 11.99 -7.52 -12.22
N ASP A 152 12.19 -6.88 -11.06
CA ASP A 152 11.68 -5.55 -10.73
C ASP A 152 12.68 -4.44 -11.11
N ARG A 153 13.81 -4.78 -11.74
CA ARG A 153 14.80 -3.83 -12.23
C ARG A 153 15.13 -4.13 -13.68
N ASP A 154 15.56 -3.11 -14.42
CA ASP A 154 16.15 -3.31 -15.74
C ASP A 154 17.35 -4.27 -15.63
N GLY A 155 17.38 -5.30 -16.48
CA GLY A 155 18.29 -6.46 -16.42
C GLY A 155 19.77 -6.12 -16.59
N LYS A 156 20.11 -4.87 -16.90
CA LYS A 156 21.48 -4.34 -16.90
C LYS A 156 22.05 -4.09 -15.50
N ILE A 157 21.23 -4.14 -14.45
CA ILE A 157 21.62 -3.84 -13.07
C ILE A 157 21.59 -5.12 -12.24
N SER A 158 22.73 -5.55 -11.71
CA SER A 158 22.78 -6.68 -10.78
C SER A 158 21.90 -6.39 -9.55
N HIS A 159 20.92 -7.24 -9.29
CA HIS A 159 20.13 -7.14 -8.06
C HIS A 159 20.97 -7.68 -6.90
N ARG A 160 21.47 -6.76 -6.06
CA ARG A 160 22.02 -7.08 -4.75
C ARG A 160 21.04 -6.60 -3.70
N GLU A 161 20.67 -7.49 -2.79
CA GLU A 161 19.84 -7.15 -1.64
C GLU A 161 20.64 -6.23 -0.73
N ASP A 162 20.16 -5.00 -0.58
CA ASP A 162 20.67 -4.05 0.39
C ASP A 162 19.88 -4.15 1.69
N LYS A 163 20.40 -3.53 2.75
CA LYS A 163 19.77 -3.54 4.07
C LYS A 163 18.34 -3.00 4.08
N ALA A 164 17.99 -2.05 3.21
CA ALA A 164 16.63 -1.52 3.13
C ALA A 164 15.68 -2.52 2.49
N VAL A 165 16.13 -3.26 1.46
CA VAL A 165 15.38 -4.40 0.91
C VAL A 165 15.15 -5.47 1.99
N CYS A 166 16.19 -5.82 2.77
CA CYS A 166 16.06 -6.78 3.86
C CYS A 166 15.04 -6.31 4.92
N ALA A 167 15.11 -5.04 5.34
CA ALA A 167 14.15 -4.47 6.30
C ALA A 167 12.70 -4.52 5.78
N LEU A 168 12.49 -4.19 4.50
CA LEU A 168 11.16 -4.29 3.89
C LEU A 168 10.67 -5.75 3.82
N LYS A 169 11.56 -6.70 3.51
CA LYS A 169 11.21 -8.13 3.53
C LYS A 169 10.86 -8.62 4.92
N SER A 170 11.51 -8.13 5.97
CA SER A 170 11.12 -8.43 7.36
C SER A 170 9.70 -7.96 7.64
N ILE A 171 9.35 -6.71 7.28
CA ILE A 171 7.95 -6.21 7.41
C ILE A 171 6.97 -7.13 6.67
N ILE A 172 7.32 -7.53 5.45
CA ILE A 172 6.48 -8.41 4.62
C ILE A 172 6.27 -9.76 5.29
N ASN A 173 7.34 -10.39 5.78
CA ASN A 173 7.29 -11.72 6.38
C ASN A 173 6.56 -11.71 7.72
N ASP A 174 6.92 -10.77 8.60
CA ASP A 174 6.41 -10.71 9.98
C ASP A 174 4.92 -10.34 10.03
N ASN A 175 4.42 -9.61 9.01
CA ASN A 175 3.00 -9.29 8.86
C ASN A 175 2.28 -10.18 7.83
N VAL A 176 2.95 -11.22 7.32
CA VAL A 176 2.40 -12.18 6.35
C VAL A 176 1.73 -11.48 5.15
N LEU A 177 2.43 -10.50 4.60
CA LEU A 177 2.01 -9.71 3.46
C LEU A 177 2.36 -10.41 2.14
N CYS A 178 1.58 -10.11 1.11
CA CYS A 178 1.74 -10.71 -0.21
C CYS A 178 1.69 -9.65 -1.31
N ASP A 179 2.72 -9.63 -2.15
CA ASP A 179 2.68 -8.99 -3.47
C ASP A 179 1.93 -9.90 -4.45
N VAL A 180 0.64 -9.63 -4.65
CA VAL A 180 -0.21 -10.44 -5.52
C VAL A 180 0.21 -10.35 -6.98
N TYR A 181 0.72 -9.21 -7.44
CA TYR A 181 1.19 -9.07 -8.82
C TYR A 181 2.33 -10.06 -9.08
N ARG A 182 3.35 -10.06 -8.22
CA ARG A 182 4.52 -10.93 -8.40
C ARG A 182 4.16 -12.41 -8.25
N LYS A 183 3.24 -12.76 -7.35
CA LYS A 183 2.75 -14.15 -7.23
C LYS A 183 2.02 -14.64 -8.49
N ARG A 184 1.21 -13.79 -9.13
CA ARG A 184 0.52 -14.13 -10.39
C ARG A 184 1.44 -14.10 -11.61
N ASN A 185 2.48 -13.29 -11.56
CA ASN A 185 3.40 -13.05 -12.66
C ASN A 185 4.86 -13.34 -12.26
N PRO A 186 5.22 -14.59 -11.94
CA PRO A 186 6.52 -14.91 -11.36
C PRO A 186 7.70 -14.68 -12.32
N ARG A 187 7.44 -14.61 -13.63
CA ARG A 187 8.48 -14.50 -14.68
C ARG A 187 8.34 -13.28 -15.57
N VAL A 188 7.37 -12.40 -15.30
CA VAL A 188 7.10 -11.22 -16.13
C VAL A 188 7.71 -9.99 -15.48
N SER A 189 8.52 -9.26 -16.24
CA SER A 189 8.98 -7.93 -15.82
C SER A 189 7.90 -6.89 -16.10
N VAL A 190 7.67 -6.05 -15.11
CA VAL A 190 6.88 -4.81 -15.24
C VAL A 190 7.60 -3.75 -14.42
N PHE A 191 7.44 -2.50 -14.80
CA PHE A 191 8.08 -1.38 -14.12
C PHE A 191 7.04 -0.33 -13.80
N SER A 192 7.18 0.30 -12.65
CA SER A 192 6.30 1.37 -12.21
C SER A 192 6.95 2.73 -12.38
N ARG A 193 8.28 2.84 -12.21
CA ARG A 193 9.05 4.05 -12.42
C ARG A 193 9.93 3.96 -13.66
N LYS A 194 9.94 5.01 -14.48
CA LYS A 194 10.73 5.11 -15.73
C LYS A 194 11.38 6.49 -15.82
N GLN A 195 12.71 6.53 -15.92
CA GLN A 195 13.46 7.79 -16.05
C GLN A 195 14.55 7.67 -17.12
N ILE A 196 14.91 8.77 -17.76
CA ILE A 196 16.08 8.84 -18.66
C ILE A 196 17.24 9.43 -17.87
N VAL A 197 18.33 8.69 -17.75
CA VAL A 197 19.57 9.10 -17.07
C VAL A 197 20.72 8.90 -18.03
N GLU A 198 21.47 9.96 -18.33
CA GLU A 198 22.61 9.91 -19.27
C GLU A 198 22.21 9.25 -20.62
N ASN A 199 21.07 9.68 -21.19
CA ASN A 199 20.48 9.11 -22.41
C ASN A 199 20.11 7.62 -22.36
N ASN A 200 20.15 7.00 -21.17
CA ASN A 200 19.74 5.62 -20.96
C ASN A 200 18.43 5.56 -20.19
N LEU A 201 17.48 4.78 -20.69
CA LEU A 201 16.25 4.47 -19.97
C LEU A 201 16.58 3.59 -18.76
N ARG A 202 16.21 4.03 -17.57
CA ARG A 202 16.30 3.28 -16.31
C ARG A 202 14.89 3.01 -15.81
N GLN A 203 14.61 1.75 -15.50
CA GLN A 203 13.27 1.31 -15.11
C GLN A 203 13.33 0.41 -13.88
N SER A 204 12.33 0.56 -13.02
CA SER A 204 12.19 -0.24 -11.81
C SER A 204 10.72 -0.35 -11.41
N ARG A 205 10.36 -1.48 -10.80
CA ARG A 205 9.12 -1.61 -10.03
C ARG A 205 9.43 -1.34 -8.57
N ILE A 206 8.93 -0.21 -8.10
CA ILE A 206 9.09 0.27 -6.71
C ILE A 206 7.75 0.70 -6.12
N ASP A 207 6.70 0.79 -6.94
CA ASP A 207 5.34 1.05 -6.53
C ASP A 207 4.55 -0.27 -6.58
N PHE A 208 3.88 -0.63 -5.49
CA PHE A 208 3.07 -1.84 -5.44
C PHE A 208 2.07 -1.83 -4.28
N HIS A 209 1.15 -2.79 -4.32
CA HIS A 209 0.26 -3.15 -3.22
C HIS A 209 0.77 -4.43 -2.55
N LEU A 210 1.09 -4.35 -1.26
CA LEU A 210 1.26 -5.49 -0.38
C LEU A 210 -0.04 -5.66 0.42
N ILE A 211 -0.61 -6.85 0.41
CA ILE A 211 -1.85 -7.11 1.15
C ILE A 211 -1.68 -8.25 2.13
N SER A 212 -2.46 -8.24 3.22
CA SER A 212 -2.55 -9.39 4.10
C SER A 212 -3.04 -10.62 3.32
N LEU A 213 -2.59 -11.82 3.70
CA LEU A 213 -3.05 -13.06 3.06
C LEU A 213 -4.57 -13.24 3.10
N SER A 214 -5.23 -12.74 4.13
CA SER A 214 -6.70 -12.72 4.28
C SER A 214 -7.42 -11.97 3.15
N LEU A 215 -6.79 -10.95 2.56
CA LEU A 215 -7.37 -10.19 1.43
C LEU A 215 -7.08 -10.82 0.06
N LYS A 216 -6.12 -11.74 -0.03
CA LYS A 216 -5.68 -12.34 -1.31
C LYS A 216 -6.81 -12.98 -2.11
N PRO A 217 -7.76 -13.75 -1.54
CA PRO A 217 -8.85 -14.36 -2.30
C PRO A 217 -9.77 -13.34 -2.96
N PHE A 218 -9.88 -12.12 -2.40
CA PHE A 218 -10.74 -11.07 -2.93
C PHE A 218 -10.08 -10.27 -4.05
N VAL A 219 -8.77 -10.42 -4.29
CA VAL A 219 -8.13 -9.69 -5.39
C VAL A 219 -8.61 -10.25 -6.72
N LYS A 220 -9.41 -9.49 -7.44
CA LYS A 220 -9.85 -9.88 -8.79
C LYS A 220 -8.75 -9.59 -9.81
N ASN A 221 -8.24 -8.36 -9.82
CA ASN A 221 -7.24 -7.90 -10.78
C ASN A 221 -6.20 -6.99 -10.14
N ILE A 222 -5.03 -6.91 -10.79
CA ILE A 222 -3.96 -5.97 -10.46
C ILE A 222 -3.28 -5.52 -11.76
N TYR A 223 -3.09 -4.21 -11.93
CA TYR A 223 -2.64 -3.60 -13.18
C TYR A 223 -1.55 -2.56 -12.92
N HIS A 224 -0.65 -2.39 -13.89
CA HIS A 224 0.27 -1.26 -13.97
C HIS A 224 -0.11 -0.48 -15.23
N ASN A 225 -0.48 0.79 -15.07
CA ASN A 225 -0.87 1.65 -16.18
C ASN A 225 0.09 2.84 -16.25
N ASP A 226 0.76 2.99 -17.39
CA ASP A 226 1.64 4.12 -17.63
C ASP A 226 0.91 5.46 -17.45
N SER A 227 1.66 6.47 -17.01
CA SER A 227 1.16 7.82 -16.78
C SER A 227 1.99 8.82 -17.57
N SER A 228 1.35 9.85 -18.11
CA SER A 228 2.01 11.05 -18.61
C SER A 228 2.13 12.15 -17.55
N PHE A 229 1.57 11.95 -16.36
CA PHE A 229 1.52 12.95 -15.29
C PHE A 229 2.72 12.86 -14.32
N SER A 230 3.48 11.77 -14.35
CA SER A 230 4.60 11.49 -13.46
C SER A 230 5.58 10.54 -14.15
N ASP A 231 6.81 10.44 -13.65
CA ASP A 231 7.75 9.36 -13.99
C ASP A 231 7.33 8.00 -13.39
N HIS A 232 6.26 7.98 -12.58
CA HIS A 232 5.63 6.79 -12.04
C HIS A 232 4.33 6.42 -12.76
N SER A 233 4.02 5.14 -12.75
CA SER A 233 2.82 4.53 -13.31
C SER A 233 1.75 4.38 -12.22
N PHE A 234 0.48 4.37 -12.61
CA PHE A 234 -0.60 3.98 -11.70
C PHE A 234 -0.54 2.48 -11.46
N VAL A 235 -0.46 2.06 -10.20
CA VAL A 235 -0.65 0.65 -9.84
C VAL A 235 -2.03 0.52 -9.23
N SER A 236 -2.90 -0.29 -9.84
CA SER A 236 -4.28 -0.45 -9.39
C SER A 236 -4.63 -1.89 -9.09
N MET A 237 -5.55 -2.08 -8.15
CA MET A 237 -6.02 -3.38 -7.67
C MET A 237 -7.54 -3.33 -7.48
N ILE A 238 -8.22 -4.41 -7.83
CA ILE A 238 -9.67 -4.55 -7.61
C ILE A 238 -9.89 -5.63 -6.55
N LEU A 239 -10.53 -5.26 -5.45
CA LEU A 239 -11.03 -6.20 -4.43
C LEU A 239 -12.51 -6.49 -4.69
N ASP A 240 -12.88 -7.75 -4.93
CA ASP A 240 -14.27 -8.18 -5.08
C ASP A 240 -14.74 -9.01 -3.89
N PHE A 241 -15.24 -8.34 -2.86
CA PHE A 241 -15.83 -8.99 -1.69
C PHE A 241 -17.12 -9.78 -1.96
N ARG A 242 -17.68 -9.72 -3.17
CA ARG A 242 -18.87 -10.50 -3.57
C ARG A 242 -18.50 -11.91 -4.04
N ASN A 243 -17.31 -12.04 -4.63
CA ASN A 243 -16.78 -13.31 -5.11
C ASN A 243 -15.84 -13.86 -4.04
N VAL A 244 -16.37 -14.68 -3.14
CA VAL A 244 -15.54 -15.71 -2.51
C VAL A 244 -15.34 -16.78 -3.58
N GLU A 245 -14.35 -16.62 -4.45
CA GLU A 245 -13.84 -17.76 -5.21
C GLU A 245 -13.14 -18.68 -4.20
N THR A 246 -13.92 -19.59 -3.63
CA THR A 246 -13.36 -20.84 -3.13
C THR A 246 -12.66 -21.47 -4.34
N GLY A 247 -11.38 -21.80 -4.20
CA GLY A 247 -10.74 -22.66 -5.21
C GLY A 247 -11.59 -23.92 -5.39
N PRO A 248 -11.44 -24.67 -6.49
CA PRO A 248 -12.14 -25.94 -6.64
C PRO A 248 -11.71 -26.88 -5.50
N GLY A 249 -12.51 -26.94 -4.44
CA GLY A 249 -12.21 -27.68 -3.22
C GLY A 249 -12.86 -27.07 -1.97
N LEU A 250 -13.37 -27.94 -1.11
CA LEU A 250 -13.69 -27.57 0.27
C LEU A 250 -12.39 -27.11 0.95
N TRP A 251 -12.47 -26.09 1.81
CA TRP A 251 -11.38 -25.86 2.75
C TRP A 251 -11.31 -27.09 3.67
N ILE A 252 -10.19 -27.80 3.62
CA ILE A 252 -9.93 -28.96 4.46
C ILE A 252 -8.76 -28.58 5.35
N LEU A 253 -8.99 -28.60 6.67
CA LEU A 253 -7.91 -28.47 7.64
C LEU A 253 -6.88 -29.58 7.39
N ASN A 254 -5.60 -29.23 7.30
CA ASN A 254 -4.57 -30.25 7.25
C ASN A 254 -4.48 -30.93 8.62
N ASN A 255 -5.18 -32.06 8.77
CA ASN A 255 -5.24 -32.78 10.04
C ASN A 255 -3.87 -33.25 10.53
N GLN A 256 -2.85 -33.34 9.67
CA GLN A 256 -1.48 -33.63 10.10
C GLN A 256 -0.92 -32.57 11.05
N LEU A 257 -1.40 -31.32 10.95
CA LEU A 257 -1.02 -30.26 11.90
C LEU A 257 -1.56 -30.55 13.31
N LEU A 258 -2.64 -31.32 13.44
CA LEU A 258 -3.18 -31.74 14.73
C LEU A 258 -2.34 -32.83 15.40
N ASP A 259 -1.39 -33.42 14.66
CA ASP A 259 -0.43 -34.42 15.16
C ASP A 259 0.97 -33.80 15.37
N ASP A 260 1.20 -32.56 14.93
CA ASP A 260 2.46 -31.84 15.11
C ASP A 260 2.52 -31.25 16.52
N GLU A 261 3.34 -31.85 17.39
CA GLU A 261 3.48 -31.44 18.80
C GLU A 261 3.86 -29.95 18.95
N VAL A 262 4.72 -29.44 18.07
CA VAL A 262 5.17 -28.04 18.10
C VAL A 262 4.02 -27.10 17.73
N PHE A 263 3.24 -27.45 16.70
CA PHE A 263 2.05 -26.70 16.33
C PHE A 263 1.01 -26.68 17.46
N ILE A 264 0.73 -27.84 18.05
CA ILE A 264 -0.23 -27.97 19.15
C ILE A 264 0.20 -27.13 20.35
N GLU A 265 1.47 -27.18 20.74
CA GLU A 265 1.97 -26.44 21.90
C GLU A 265 1.90 -24.93 21.69
N ASN A 266 2.24 -24.45 20.48
CA ASN A 266 2.11 -23.04 20.12
C ASN A 266 0.64 -22.57 20.15
N ILE A 267 -0.29 -23.35 19.60
CA ILE A 267 -1.72 -23.02 19.63
C ILE A 267 -2.26 -23.01 21.06
N LYS A 268 -1.90 -23.99 21.90
CA LYS A 268 -2.29 -24.01 23.32
C LYS A 268 -1.81 -22.76 24.04
N LYS A 269 -0.57 -22.34 23.80
CA LYS A 269 0.00 -21.13 24.38
C LYS A 269 -0.78 -19.87 23.95
N ILE A 270 -1.07 -19.72 22.66
CA ILE A 270 -1.85 -18.60 22.14
C ILE A 270 -3.25 -18.58 22.76
N ILE A 271 -3.94 -19.73 22.83
CA ILE A 271 -5.26 -19.82 23.45
C ILE A 271 -5.20 -19.40 24.92
N GLN A 272 -4.19 -19.83 25.67
CA GLN A 272 -4.02 -19.40 27.06
C GLN A 272 -3.78 -17.89 27.15
N GLU A 273 -2.88 -17.33 26.32
CA GLU A 273 -2.59 -15.90 26.33
C GLU A 273 -3.83 -15.04 26.04
N GLU A 274 -4.67 -15.45 25.09
CA GLU A 274 -5.88 -14.71 24.68
C GLU A 274 -7.08 -14.96 25.61
N VAL A 275 -7.27 -16.18 26.13
CA VAL A 275 -8.41 -16.50 27.02
C VAL A 275 -8.19 -15.90 28.41
N TYR A 276 -6.96 -15.80 28.89
CA TYR A 276 -6.67 -15.23 30.22
C TYR A 276 -6.45 -13.71 30.21
N SER A 277 -6.28 -13.06 29.06
CA SER A 277 -6.24 -11.59 28.98
C SER A 277 -7.61 -10.93 29.20
N ASP A 278 -8.72 -11.63 28.93
CA ASP A 278 -10.08 -11.10 29.06
C ASP A 278 -10.68 -11.20 30.49
N PHE A 279 -9.94 -11.77 31.45
CA PHE A 279 -10.40 -11.96 32.84
C PHE A 279 -9.65 -11.14 33.91
N ILE A 280 -8.85 -10.16 33.50
CA ILE A 280 -8.23 -9.21 34.44
C ILE A 280 -9.05 -7.91 34.43
N PHE A 281 -10.11 -7.88 35.25
CA PHE A 281 -10.75 -6.68 35.77
C PHE A 281 -10.37 -6.50 37.24
#